data_AF-A0A6N7LZX6-F1
#
_entry.id   AF-A0A6N7LZX6-F1
#
_cell.length_a   1.000
_cell.length_b   1.000
_cell.length_c   1.000
_cell.angle_alpha   90.00
_cell.angle_beta   90.00
_cell.angle_gamma   90.00
#
_symmetry.space_group_name_H-M   'P 1'
#
loop_
_entity.id
_entity.type
_entity.pdbx_description
1 polymer ?
#
loop_
_entity_poly.entity_id
_entity_poly.type
_entity_poly.pdbx_seq_one_letter_code
_entity_poly.pdbx_strand_id
1 'polypeptide(L)'
;MTDIPSLIQMFVVFALIFGKKILMNISIPFLLFYGAGGFFIFDWSSRTMPAQISHSIMILTTLYIIYLMITRWEIGKLAIGIMLGIILFVPFRVFEIYYLEAHPEIKSHFEFFKGK
;
A
#
# COMPACT_ATOMS: atom_id res chain seq x y z
N MET A 1 -12.45 -2.98 12.01
CA MET A 1 -11.84 -3.76 10.92
C MET A 1 -10.47 -3.15 10.68
N THR A 2 -9.41 -3.95 10.72
CA THR A 2 -8.06 -3.48 10.38
C THR A 2 -7.88 -3.65 8.88
N ASP A 3 -7.93 -2.55 8.16
CA ASP A 3 -7.90 -2.55 6.70
C ASP A 3 -6.44 -2.75 6.25
N ILE A 4 -6.20 -3.48 5.15
CA ILE A 4 -4.86 -3.79 4.61
C ILE A 4 -3.91 -2.57 4.58
N PRO A 5 -4.35 -1.35 4.18
CA PRO A 5 -3.55 -0.13 4.24
C PRO A 5 -2.97 0.18 5.64
N SER A 6 -3.77 0.00 6.70
CA SER A 6 -3.36 0.26 8.08
C SER A 6 -2.28 -0.71 8.54
N LEU A 7 -2.38 -1.99 8.12
CA LEU A 7 -1.38 -3.02 8.44
C LEU A 7 -0.05 -2.74 7.73
N ILE A 8 -0.09 -2.33 6.47
CA ILE A 8 1.13 -1.96 5.72
C ILE A 8 1.81 -0.77 6.39
N GLN A 9 1.06 0.27 6.78
CA GLN A 9 1.62 1.43 7.47
C GLN A 9 2.23 1.05 8.83
N MET A 10 1.56 0.21 9.62
CA MET A 10 2.12 -0.31 10.87
C MET A 10 3.41 -1.10 10.66
N PHE A 11 3.45 -1.94 9.62
CA PHE A 11 4.65 -2.70 9.26
C PHE A 11 5.82 -1.79 8.86
N VAL A 12 5.55 -0.71 8.11
CA VAL A 12 6.56 0.30 7.78
C VAL A 12 7.08 1.01 9.03
N VAL A 13 6.19 1.43 9.93
CA VAL A 13 6.58 2.07 11.19
C VAL A 13 7.46 1.14 12.02
N PHE A 14 7.09 -0.14 12.13
CA PHE A 14 7.91 -1.16 12.77
C PHE A 14 9.29 -1.25 12.11
N ALA A 15 9.34 -1.39 10.78
CA ALA A 15 10.61 -1.50 10.05
C ALA A 15 11.49 -0.25 10.23
N LEU A 16 10.91 0.95 10.30
CA LEU A 16 11.60 2.20 10.57
C LEU A 16 12.20 2.25 11.97
N ILE A 17 11.41 1.94 13.00
CA ILE A 17 11.85 1.94 14.41
C ILE A 17 13.06 1.02 14.61
N PHE A 18 13.04 -0.16 14.00
CA PHE A 18 14.12 -1.15 14.11
C PHE A 18 15.22 -1.01 13.05
N GLY A 19 15.18 0.04 12.23
CA GLY A 19 16.18 0.30 11.18
C GLY A 19 16.27 -0.80 10.12
N LYS A 20 15.21 -1.59 9.90
CA LYS A 20 15.17 -2.72 8.96
C LYS A 20 14.86 -2.22 7.54
N LYS A 21 15.89 -1.68 6.89
CA LYS A 21 15.80 -0.98 5.59
C LYS A 21 15.16 -1.83 4.48
N ILE A 22 15.54 -3.10 4.36
CA ILE A 22 14.97 -4.01 3.35
C ILE A 22 13.48 -4.25 3.63
N LEU A 23 13.10 -4.50 4.89
CA LEU A 23 11.70 -4.70 5.28
C LEU A 23 10.84 -3.46 4.99
N MET A 24 11.37 -2.28 5.28
CA MET A 24 10.73 -1.01 4.93
C MET A 24 10.51 -0.91 3.41
N ASN A 25 11.55 -1.18 2.61
CA ASN A 25 11.50 -1.06 1.15
C ASN A 25 10.57 -2.10 0.48
N ILE A 26 10.37 -3.28 1.08
CA ILE A 26 9.39 -4.29 0.63
C ILE A 26 7.96 -3.75 0.60
N SER A 27 7.67 -2.75 1.44
CA SER A 27 6.33 -2.15 1.53
C SER A 27 6.01 -1.20 0.37
N ILE A 28 7.01 -0.74 -0.39
CA ILE A 28 6.84 0.29 -1.42
C ILE A 28 5.78 -0.11 -2.48
N PRO A 29 5.80 -1.33 -3.07
CA PRO A 29 4.78 -1.72 -4.05
C PRO A 29 3.36 -1.71 -3.48
N PHE A 30 3.20 -2.17 -2.24
CA PHE A 30 1.91 -2.15 -1.54
C PHE A 30 1.44 -0.72 -1.27
N LEU A 31 2.33 0.14 -0.76
CA LEU A 31 2.04 1.54 -0.47
C LEU A 31 1.67 2.32 -1.75
N LEU A 32 2.36 2.07 -2.86
CA LEU A 32 2.04 2.71 -4.14
C LEU A 32 0.70 2.23 -4.70
N PHE A 33 0.43 0.92 -4.68
CA PHE A 33 -0.82 0.42 -5.20
C PHE A 33 -2.02 0.94 -4.42
N TYR A 34 -2.02 0.78 -3.09
CA TYR A 34 -3.14 1.22 -2.26
C TYR A 34 -3.15 2.73 -2.03
N GLY A 35 -2.00 3.38 -1.94
CA GLY A 35 -1.87 4.83 -1.76
C GLY A 35 -2.14 5.58 -3.04
N ALA A 36 -1.29 5.44 -4.07
CA ALA A 36 -1.47 6.16 -5.33
C ALA A 36 -2.72 5.71 -6.08
N GLY A 37 -2.99 4.40 -6.13
CA GLY A 37 -4.22 3.89 -6.76
C GLY A 37 -5.46 4.48 -6.11
N GLY A 38 -5.58 4.41 -4.78
CA GLY A 38 -6.72 4.99 -4.07
C GLY A 38 -6.82 6.51 -4.24
N PHE A 39 -5.70 7.23 -4.14
CA PHE A 39 -5.67 8.68 -4.26
C PHE A 39 -6.19 9.19 -5.61
N PHE A 40 -5.84 8.51 -6.70
CA PHE A 40 -6.23 8.92 -8.06
C PHE A 40 -7.55 8.31 -8.54
N ILE A 41 -8.00 7.19 -7.96
CA ILE A 41 -9.25 6.52 -8.38
C ILE A 41 -10.46 7.08 -7.64
N PHE A 42 -10.35 7.41 -6.35
CA PHE A 42 -11.46 7.92 -5.57
C PHE A 42 -11.64 9.43 -5.72
N ASP A 43 -12.88 9.90 -5.55
CA ASP A 43 -13.19 11.33 -5.56
C ASP A 43 -12.76 12.02 -4.26
N TRP A 44 -12.82 13.35 -4.24
CA TRP A 44 -12.57 14.19 -3.06
C TRP A 44 -13.89 14.70 -2.49
N SER A 45 -14.76 13.80 -2.08
CA SER A 45 -16.02 14.15 -1.41
C SER A 45 -15.87 14.09 0.11
N SER A 46 -16.82 14.68 0.84
CA SER A 46 -16.84 14.61 2.31
C SER A 46 -16.91 13.18 2.84
N ARG A 47 -17.49 12.25 2.07
CA ARG A 47 -17.61 10.83 2.45
C ARG A 47 -16.28 10.08 2.27
N THR A 48 -15.52 10.40 1.23
CA THR A 48 -14.24 9.74 0.90
C THR A 48 -13.03 10.45 1.51
N MET A 49 -13.21 11.64 2.08
CA MET A 49 -12.14 12.43 2.71
C MET A 49 -11.27 11.63 3.70
N PRO A 50 -11.82 10.80 4.62
CA PRO A 50 -10.98 9.99 5.51
C PRO A 50 -10.09 8.99 4.76
N ALA A 51 -10.61 8.36 3.70
CA ALA A 51 -9.83 7.46 2.85
C ALA A 51 -8.75 8.24 2.07
N GLN A 52 -9.08 9.43 1.54
CA GLN A 52 -8.12 10.27 0.82
C GLN A 52 -6.95 10.72 1.69
N ILE A 53 -7.21 11.07 2.95
CA ILE A 53 -6.15 11.37 3.92
C ILE A 53 -5.25 10.13 4.11
N SER A 54 -5.84 8.95 4.28
CA SER A 54 -5.08 7.70 4.40
C SER A 54 -4.20 7.44 3.18
N HIS A 55 -4.74 7.56 1.96
CA HIS A 55 -4.00 7.40 0.71
C HIS A 55 -2.85 8.41 0.59
N SER A 56 -3.08 9.67 0.96
CA SER A 56 -2.07 10.72 0.98
C SER A 56 -0.90 10.35 1.91
N ILE A 57 -1.20 9.84 3.11
CA ILE A 57 -0.17 9.40 4.05
C ILE A 57 0.65 8.24 3.46
N MET A 58 0.03 7.30 2.74
CA MET A 58 0.75 6.20 2.08
C MET A 58 1.71 6.67 0.98
N ILE A 59 1.29 7.66 0.19
CA ILE A 59 2.15 8.29 -0.83
C ILE A 59 3.32 8.99 -0.15
N LEU A 60 3.06 9.81 0.88
CA LEU A 60 4.10 10.50 1.63
C LEU A 60 5.07 9.53 2.30
N THR A 61 4.58 8.44 2.89
CA THR A 61 5.42 7.37 3.44
C THR A 61 6.33 6.80 2.35
N THR A 62 5.81 6.51 1.16
CA THR A 62 6.61 6.00 0.05
C THR A 62 7.71 6.97 -0.37
N LEU A 63 7.35 8.25 -0.56
CA LEU A 63 8.30 9.30 -0.93
C LEU A 63 9.39 9.46 0.13
N TYR A 64 9.02 9.41 1.42
CA TYR A 64 9.96 9.46 2.52
C TYR A 64 10.95 8.30 2.50
N ILE A 65 10.48 7.06 2.30
CA ILE A 65 11.34 5.87 2.20
C ILE A 65 12.35 6.03 1.05
N ILE A 66 11.87 6.41 -0.13
CA ILE A 66 12.71 6.58 -1.32
C ILE A 66 13.75 7.69 -1.08
N TYR A 67 13.31 8.85 -0.57
CA TYR A 67 14.19 9.96 -0.21
C TYR A 67 15.27 9.53 0.77
N LEU A 68 14.91 8.81 1.83
CA LEU A 68 15.83 8.31 2.85
C LEU A 68 16.88 7.36 2.25
N MET A 69 16.49 6.50 1.30
CA MET A 69 17.42 5.55 0.66
C MET A 69 18.35 6.22 -0.34
N ILE A 70 17.85 7.20 -1.10
CA ILE A 70 18.67 7.95 -2.05
C ILE A 70 19.70 8.80 -1.30
N THR A 71 19.27 9.56 -0.29
CA THR A 71 20.16 10.45 0.48
C THR A 71 21.24 9.71 1.24
N ARG A 72 20.99 8.44 1.62
CA ARG A 72 21.97 7.57 2.30
C ARG A 72 22.80 6.72 1.35
N TRP A 73 22.67 6.89 0.03
CA TRP A 73 23.37 6.08 -0.99
C TRP A 73 23.09 4.57 -0.87
N GLU A 74 21.91 4.18 -0.39
CA GLU A 74 21.51 2.78 -0.19
C GLU A 74 20.62 2.24 -1.32
N ILE A 75 20.91 2.65 -2.55
CA ILE A 75 20.12 2.31 -3.75
C ILE A 75 19.99 0.81 -3.96
N GLY A 76 21.05 0.03 -3.68
CA GLY A 76 20.99 -1.43 -3.78
C GLY A 76 19.93 -2.05 -2.86
N LYS A 77 19.82 -1.56 -1.61
CA LYS A 77 18.79 -2.04 -0.66
C LYS A 77 17.40 -1.58 -1.06
N LEU A 78 17.28 -0.41 -1.70
CA LEU A 78 16.02 0.07 -2.28
C LEU A 78 15.56 -0.85 -3.40
N ALA A 79 16.44 -1.13 -4.38
CA ALA A 79 16.12 -2.01 -5.50
C ALA A 79 15.76 -3.43 -5.05
N ILE A 80 16.55 -4.03 -4.16
CA ILE A 80 16.27 -5.36 -3.61
C ILE A 80 14.92 -5.38 -2.89
N GLY A 81 14.66 -4.39 -2.03
CA GLY A 81 13.40 -4.30 -1.31
C GLY A 81 12.20 -4.18 -2.25
N ILE A 82 12.28 -3.32 -3.27
CA ILE A 82 11.21 -3.18 -4.26
C ILE A 82 10.99 -4.48 -5.03
N MET A 83 12.05 -5.16 -5.48
CA MET A 83 11.92 -6.45 -6.17
C MET A 83 11.24 -7.51 -5.31
N LEU A 84 11.68 -7.65 -4.05
CA LEU A 84 11.06 -8.57 -3.09
C LEU A 84 9.60 -8.17 -2.81
N GLY A 85 9.32 -6.88 -2.71
CA GLY A 85 7.97 -6.35 -2.57
C GLY A 85 7.08 -6.72 -3.75
N ILE A 86 7.57 -6.64 -4.99
CA ILE A 86 6.82 -7.04 -6.19
C ILE A 86 6.55 -8.55 -6.19
N ILE A 87 7.57 -9.36 -5.86
CA ILE A 87 7.46 -10.83 -5.79
C ILE A 87 6.39 -11.24 -4.77
N LEU A 88 6.22 -10.50 -3.67
CA LEU A 88 5.15 -10.76 -2.68
C LEU A 88 3.80 -10.17 -3.10
N PHE A 89 3.81 -8.94 -3.63
CA PHE A 89 2.62 -8.18 -3.94
C PHE A 89 1.82 -8.80 -5.09
N VAL A 90 2.49 -9.22 -6.17
CA VAL A 90 1.81 -9.71 -7.37
C VAL A 90 1.02 -11.00 -7.09
N PRO A 91 1.59 -12.06 -6.49
CA PRO A 91 0.83 -13.26 -6.14
C PRO A 91 -0.30 -12.98 -5.16
N PHE A 92 -0.06 -12.11 -4.18
CA PHE A 92 -1.09 -11.68 -3.24
C PHE A 92 -2.29 -11.05 -3.97
N ARG A 93 -2.05 -10.16 -4.94
CA ARG A 93 -3.12 -9.54 -5.75
C ARG A 93 -3.85 -10.54 -6.63
N VAL A 94 -3.13 -11.48 -7.25
CA VAL A 94 -3.75 -12.54 -8.06
C VAL A 94 -4.67 -13.39 -7.20
N PHE A 95 -4.23 -13.78 -6.00
CA PHE A 95 -5.05 -14.52 -5.05
C PHE A 95 -6.29 -13.74 -4.61
N GLU A 96 -6.13 -12.45 -4.29
CA GLU A 96 -7.25 -11.58 -3.89
C GLU A 96 -8.31 -11.48 -4.99
N ILE A 97 -7.89 -11.30 -6.25
CA ILE A 97 -8.80 -11.26 -7.40
C ILE A 97 -9.53 -12.59 -7.55
N TYR A 98 -8.80 -13.70 -7.57
CA TYR A 98 -9.37 -15.04 -7.72
C TYR A 98 -10.37 -15.36 -6.60
N TYR A 99 -10.03 -14.99 -5.36
CA TYR A 99 -10.90 -15.17 -4.21
C TYR A 99 -12.21 -14.39 -4.36
N LEU A 100 -12.14 -13.11 -4.77
CA LEU A 100 -13.32 -12.26 -4.97
C LEU A 100 -14.21 -12.73 -6.15
N GLU A 101 -13.62 -13.34 -7.17
CA GLU A 101 -14.37 -13.96 -8.27
C GLU A 101 -15.08 -15.24 -7.85
N ALA A 102 -14.44 -16.05 -7.00
CA ALA A 102 -15.02 -17.29 -6.47
C ALA A 102 -16.12 -17.04 -5.41
N HIS A 103 -16.16 -15.87 -4.79
CA HIS A 103 -17.08 -15.51 -3.69
C HIS A 103 -17.84 -14.20 -4.01
N PRO A 104 -18.77 -14.20 -4.98
CA PRO A 104 -19.47 -13.00 -5.44
C PRO A 104 -20.32 -12.32 -4.36
N GLU A 105 -20.80 -13.07 -3.37
CA GLU A 105 -21.50 -12.54 -2.20
C GLU A 105 -20.63 -11.52 -1.43
N ILE A 106 -19.34 -11.79 -1.31
CA ILE A 106 -18.37 -10.90 -0.66
C ILE A 106 -18.14 -9.66 -1.55
N LYS A 107 -18.07 -9.85 -2.87
CA LYS A 107 -17.87 -8.76 -3.83
C LYS A 107 -18.99 -7.71 -3.76
N SER A 108 -20.24 -8.13 -3.57
CA SER A 108 -21.40 -7.23 -3.47
C SER A 108 -21.32 -6.25 -2.29
N HIS A 109 -20.66 -6.64 -1.18
CA HIS A 109 -20.44 -5.75 -0.03
C HIS A 109 -19.50 -4.57 -0.35
N PHE A 110 -18.59 -4.73 -1.31
CA PHE A 110 -17.69 -3.67 -1.75
C PHE A 110 -18.32 -2.73 -2.78
N GLU A 111 -19.35 -3.16 -3.50
CA GLU A 111 -20.09 -2.29 -4.44
C GLU A 111 -20.92 -1.21 -3.72
N PHE A 112 -21.31 -1.43 -2.46
CA PHE A 112 -21.98 -0.43 -1.62
C PHE A 112 -21.15 0.85 -1.40
N PHE A 113 -19.82 0.74 -1.41
CA PHE A 113 -18.90 1.88 -1.28
C PHE A 113 -18.60 2.57 -2.61
N LYS A 114 -19.02 1.98 -3.72
CA LYS A 114 -18.76 2.45 -5.08
C LYS A 114 -19.80 3.48 -5.53
N GLY A 115 -20.19 4.38 -4.61
CA GLY A 115 -21.33 5.30 -4.72
C GLY A 115 -21.61 5.76 -6.16
N LYS A 116 -22.91 5.72 -6.54
CA LYS A 116 -23.41 6.26 -7.80
C LYS A 116 -22.88 7.65 -8.11
#